data_AF-A0A2M6Y8X1-F1
#
_entry.id   AF-A0A2M6Y8X1-F1
#
_cell.length_a   1.000
_cell.length_b   1.000
_cell.length_c   1.000
_cell.angle_alpha   90.00
_cell.angle_beta   90.00
_cell.angle_gamma   90.00
#
_symmetry.space_group_name_H-M   'P 1'
#
loop_
_entity.id
_entity.type
_entity.pdbx_description
1 polymer ?
#
loop_
_entity_poly.entity_id
_entity_poly.type
_entity_poly.pdbx_seq_one_letter_code
_entity_poly.pdbx_strand_id
1 'polypeptide(L)'
;MRIAFYTLGCKLNQAETESLVSQIRQAGHQLVASNDTADIYIANTCTVTHIADRKSRHWLRLVRKRNPHAFIIATGCYAQRVPQELVSLADLVLGNQEKERLPEIIKDLALQISSFPMARNPST
;
A
#
# COMPACT_ATOMS: atom_id res chain seq x y z
N MET A 1 -6.25 10.57 6.46
CA MET A 1 -6.48 9.71 5.27
C MET A 1 -6.83 8.31 5.72
N ARG A 2 -7.59 7.57 4.90
CA ARG A 2 -7.91 6.15 5.07
C ARG A 2 -6.81 5.32 4.42
N ILE A 3 -6.18 4.41 5.16
CA ILE A 3 -5.07 3.59 4.69
C ILE A 3 -5.38 2.12 4.91
N ALA A 4 -5.15 1.30 3.89
CA ALA A 4 -5.39 -0.14 3.90
C ALA A 4 -4.09 -0.90 3.68
N PHE A 5 -3.81 -1.87 4.55
CA PHE A 5 -2.68 -2.77 4.44
C PHE A 5 -3.12 -4.15 3.96
N TYR A 6 -2.37 -4.71 3.01
CA TYR A 6 -2.47 -6.10 2.62
C TYR A 6 -1.13 -6.79 2.76
N THR A 7 -1.05 -7.70 3.73
CA THR A 7 0.19 -8.37 4.08
C THR A 7 0.13 -9.82 3.65
N LEU A 8 1.09 -10.21 2.83
CA LEU A 8 1.31 -11.58 2.42
C LEU A 8 2.67 -12.03 2.93
N GLY A 9 2.80 -13.29 3.33
CA GLY A 9 4.09 -13.91 3.63
C GLY A 9 4.22 -14.47 5.03
N CYS A 10 5.42 -14.34 5.59
CA CYS A 10 5.81 -14.96 6.85
C CYS A 10 5.53 -14.05 8.06
N LYS A 11 5.91 -14.53 9.26
CA LYS A 11 5.78 -13.78 10.52
C LYS A 11 6.52 -12.45 10.49
N LEU A 12 7.65 -12.36 9.79
CA LEU A 12 8.39 -11.10 9.65
C LEU A 12 7.54 -10.03 8.96
N ASN A 13 6.86 -10.38 7.87
CA ASN A 13 6.00 -9.44 7.15
C ASN A 13 4.84 -8.94 8.02
N GLN A 14 4.32 -9.78 8.92
CA GLN A 14 3.27 -9.39 9.88
C GLN A 14 3.83 -8.39 10.90
N ALA A 15 4.95 -8.69 11.54
CA ALA A 15 5.60 -7.79 12.50
C ALA A 15 5.98 -6.44 11.90
N GLU A 16 6.53 -6.43 10.68
CA GLU A 16 6.82 -5.20 9.94
C GLU A 16 5.57 -4.38 9.67
N THR A 17 4.47 -5.04 9.28
CA THR A 17 3.19 -4.37 9.03
C THR A 17 2.65 -3.77 10.32
N GLU A 18 2.69 -4.50 11.43
CA GLU A 18 2.25 -3.99 12.74
C GLU A 18 3.02 -2.75 13.17
N SER A 19 4.34 -2.73 12.96
CA SER A 19 5.17 -1.54 13.21
C SER A 19 4.73 -0.34 12.35
N LEU A 20 4.56 -0.53 11.05
CA LEU A 20 4.10 0.52 10.13
C LEU A 20 2.70 1.03 10.49
N VAL A 21 1.79 0.10 10.81
CA VAL A 21 0.42 0.38 11.27
C VAL A 21 0.44 1.26 12.51
N SER A 22 1.31 0.97 13.49
CA SER A 22 1.46 1.78 14.69
C SER A 22 1.89 3.21 14.36
N GLN A 23 2.92 3.37 13.54
CA GLN A 23 3.44 4.68 13.14
C GLN A 23 2.40 5.51 12.37
N ILE A 24 1.65 4.87 11.47
CA ILE A 24 0.59 5.50 10.69
C ILE A 24 -0.58 5.96 11.56
N ARG A 25 -0.96 5.16 12.55
CA ARG A 25 -1.99 5.55 13.53
C ARG A 25 -1.53 6.73 14.37
N GLN A 26 -0.27 6.72 14.82
CA GLN A 26 0.33 7.84 15.57
C GLN A 26 0.37 9.13 14.73
N ALA A 27 0.53 9.03 13.42
CA ALA A 27 0.43 10.14 12.48
C ALA A 27 -1.01 10.64 12.21
N GLY A 28 -2.02 10.08 12.90
CA GLY A 28 -3.42 10.52 12.80
C GLY A 28 -4.17 9.99 11.57
N HIS A 29 -3.65 8.95 10.91
CA HIS A 29 -4.34 8.30 9.80
C HIS A 29 -5.29 7.19 10.28
N GLN A 30 -6.37 6.99 9.53
CA GLN A 30 -7.36 5.96 9.84
C GLN A 30 -7.00 4.66 9.11
N LEU A 31 -6.79 3.59 9.86
CA LEU A 31 -6.70 2.26 9.25
C LEU A 31 -8.07 1.68 8.96
N VAL A 32 -8.21 1.13 7.76
CA VAL A 32 -9.40 0.41 7.29
C VAL A 32 -9.01 -1.00 6.85
N ALA A 33 -10.00 -1.87 6.68
CA ALA A 33 -9.72 -3.23 6.24
C ALA A 33 -9.12 -3.22 4.82
N SER A 34 -8.32 -4.23 4.50
CA SER A 34 -7.74 -4.41 3.16
C SER A 34 -8.79 -4.48 2.04
N ASN A 35 -10.03 -4.80 2.42
CA ASN A 35 -11.15 -4.91 1.49
C ASN A 35 -12.04 -3.64 1.43
N ASP A 36 -11.75 -2.62 2.23
CA ASP A 36 -12.49 -1.35 2.23
C ASP A 36 -11.93 -0.39 1.19
N THR A 37 -12.68 0.70 0.94
CA THR A 37 -12.19 1.85 0.17
C THR A 37 -11.18 2.65 1.00
N ALA A 38 -9.99 2.85 0.47
CA ALA A 38 -8.91 3.62 1.10
C ALA A 38 -8.38 4.69 0.13
N ASP A 39 -7.77 5.74 0.69
CA ASP A 39 -7.03 6.75 -0.06
C ASP A 39 -5.66 6.20 -0.47
N ILE A 40 -5.05 5.37 0.39
CA ILE A 40 -3.76 4.71 0.14
C ILE A 40 -3.89 3.21 0.40
N TYR A 41 -3.43 2.39 -0.54
CA TYR A 41 -3.32 0.93 -0.42
C TYR A 41 -1.85 0.52 -0.36
N ILE A 42 -1.48 -0.30 0.62
CA ILE A 42 -0.11 -0.76 0.81
C ILE A 42 -0.09 -2.29 0.81
N ALA A 43 0.52 -2.89 -0.22
CA ALA A 43 0.77 -4.32 -0.28
C ALA A 43 2.17 -4.65 0.24
N ASN A 44 2.28 -5.30 1.41
CA ASN A 44 3.52 -5.93 1.85
C ASN A 44 3.61 -7.34 1.26
N THR A 45 4.30 -7.45 0.13
CA THR A 45 4.35 -8.62 -0.74
C THR A 45 5.36 -9.67 -0.30
N CYS A 46 5.14 -10.92 -0.70
CA CYS A 46 6.04 -12.05 -0.44
C CYS A 46 6.29 -12.81 -1.73
N THR A 47 7.48 -13.40 -1.85
CA THR A 47 7.92 -14.14 -3.05
C THR A 47 8.32 -15.59 -2.82
N VAL A 48 8.08 -16.14 -1.63
CA VAL A 48 8.49 -17.51 -1.28
C VAL A 48 7.84 -18.56 -2.20
N THR A 49 6.66 -18.26 -2.75
CA THR A 49 5.98 -19.13 -3.72
C THR A 49 5.35 -18.32 -4.83
N HIS A 50 5.21 -18.92 -6.02
CA HIS A 50 4.44 -18.33 -7.12
C HIS A 50 2.96 -18.08 -6.78
N ILE A 51 2.42 -18.76 -5.76
CA ILE A 51 1.06 -18.49 -5.26
C ILE A 51 1.04 -17.14 -4.52
N ALA A 52 2.07 -16.83 -3.72
CA ALA A 52 2.20 -15.53 -3.07
C ALA A 52 2.30 -14.40 -4.11
N ASP A 53 3.15 -14.56 -5.12
CA ASP A 53 3.27 -13.59 -6.23
C ASP A 53 1.91 -13.33 -6.90
N ARG A 54 1.17 -14.41 -7.23
CA ARG A 54 -0.16 -14.33 -7.86
C ARG A 54 -1.16 -13.61 -6.97
N LYS A 55 -1.18 -13.89 -5.66
CA LYS A 55 -2.06 -13.21 -4.69
C LYS A 55 -1.74 -11.72 -4.60
N SER A 56 -0.46 -11.34 -4.56
CA SER A 56 -0.04 -9.93 -4.58
C SER A 56 -0.57 -9.20 -5.81
N ARG A 57 -0.30 -9.74 -7.02
CA ARG A 57 -0.78 -9.13 -8.27
C ARG A 57 -2.31 -9.09 -8.35
N HIS A 58 -2.98 -10.14 -7.88
CA HIS A 58 -4.44 -10.20 -7.88
C HIS A 58 -5.05 -9.10 -6.99
N TRP A 59 -4.54 -8.96 -5.77
CA TRP A 59 -5.03 -7.95 -4.84
C TRP A 59 -4.78 -6.52 -5.36
N LEU A 60 -3.60 -6.24 -5.92
CA LEU A 60 -3.29 -4.94 -6.52
C LEU A 60 -4.27 -4.55 -7.65
N ARG A 61 -4.58 -5.50 -8.55
CA ARG A 61 -5.59 -5.26 -9.60
C ARG A 61 -6.97 -4.98 -9.02
N LEU A 62 -7.34 -5.72 -7.99
CA LEU A 62 -8.65 -5.58 -7.35
C LEU A 62 -8.81 -4.20 -6.70
N VAL A 63 -7.81 -3.72 -5.96
CA VAL A 63 -7.89 -2.40 -5.32
C VAL A 63 -7.79 -1.26 -6.33
N ARG A 64 -7.00 -1.39 -7.41
CA ARG A 64 -7.00 -0.42 -8.51
C ARG A 64 -8.36 -0.28 -9.16
N LYS A 65 -9.05 -1.41 -9.39
CA LYS A 65 -10.42 -1.39 -9.92
C LYS A 65 -11.42 -0.81 -8.93
N ARG A 66 -11.26 -1.09 -7.63
CA ARG A 66 -12.13 -0.58 -6.57
C ARG A 66 -12.03 0.93 -6.42
N ASN A 67 -10.81 1.47 -6.41
CA ASN A 67 -10.58 2.90 -6.30
C ASN A 67 -9.45 3.31 -7.26
N PRO A 68 -9.78 3.73 -8.49
CA PRO A 68 -8.79 4.17 -9.48
C PRO A 68 -7.99 5.40 -9.03
N HIS A 69 -8.53 6.20 -8.11
CA HIS A 69 -7.92 7.42 -7.57
C HIS A 69 -7.08 7.18 -6.31
N ALA A 70 -7.06 5.96 -5.76
CA ALA A 70 -6.21 5.66 -4.63
C ALA A 70 -4.75 5.59 -5.07
N PHE A 71 -3.85 5.99 -4.16
CA PHE A 71 -2.42 5.78 -4.33
C PHE A 71 -2.06 4.37 -3.86
N ILE A 72 -1.48 3.56 -4.75
CA ILE A 72 -1.17 2.16 -4.49
C ILE A 72 0.35 1.99 -4.36
N ILE A 73 0.76 1.44 -3.23
CA ILE A 73 2.16 1.13 -2.92
C ILE A 73 2.34 -0.38 -2.83
N ALA A 74 3.31 -0.92 -3.56
CA ALA A 74 3.77 -2.29 -3.38
C ALA A 74 5.16 -2.31 -2.75
N THR A 75 5.33 -3.04 -1.66
CA THR A 75 6.62 -3.22 -0.97
C THR A 75 6.88 -4.68 -0.64
N GLY A 76 8.06 -5.02 -0.11
CA GLY A 76 8.41 -6.36 0.36
C GLY A 76 9.22 -7.19 -0.64
N CYS A 77 9.40 -8.48 -0.35
CA CYS A 77 10.36 -9.33 -1.07
C CYS A 77 10.03 -9.51 -2.56
N TYR A 78 8.74 -9.53 -2.93
CA TYR A 78 8.36 -9.65 -4.33
C TYR A 78 8.58 -8.35 -5.11
N ALA A 79 8.28 -7.20 -4.50
CA ALA A 79 8.63 -5.89 -5.03
C ALA A 79 10.15 -5.72 -5.23
N GLN A 80 10.96 -6.24 -4.30
CA GLN A 80 12.43 -6.26 -4.45
C GLN A 80 12.90 -7.14 -5.62
N ARG A 81 12.31 -8.33 -5.77
CA ARG A 81 12.78 -9.34 -6.73
C ARG A 81 12.37 -9.02 -8.16
N VAL A 82 11.12 -8.58 -8.36
CA VAL A 82 10.51 -8.42 -9.69
C VAL A 82 9.70 -7.12 -9.77
N PRO A 83 10.32 -5.94 -9.55
CA PRO A 83 9.60 -4.67 -9.51
C PRO A 83 8.82 -4.39 -10.81
N GLN A 84 9.37 -4.77 -11.96
CA GLN A 84 8.75 -4.58 -13.28
C GLN A 84 7.36 -5.19 -13.42
N GLU A 85 7.05 -6.28 -12.71
CA GLU A 85 5.71 -6.87 -12.72
C GLU A 85 4.69 -6.06 -11.91
N LEU A 86 5.15 -5.20 -11.02
CA LEU A 86 4.33 -4.41 -10.10
C LEU A 86 4.18 -2.95 -10.54
N VAL A 87 5.12 -2.40 -11.32
CA VAL A 87 5.05 -1.01 -11.82
C VAL A 87 3.79 -0.75 -12.66
N SER A 88 3.25 -1.78 -13.33
CA SER A 88 1.98 -1.66 -14.07
C SER A 88 0.73 -1.71 -13.18
N LEU A 89 0.87 -2.06 -11.89
CA LEU A 89 -0.23 -2.32 -10.96
C LEU A 89 -0.25 -1.36 -9.77
N ALA A 90 0.87 -0.74 -9.44
CA ALA A 90 1.06 0.17 -8.31
C ALA A 90 1.66 1.50 -8.79
N ASP A 91 1.32 2.59 -8.11
CA ASP A 91 1.88 3.92 -8.38
C ASP A 91 3.32 4.05 -7.85
N LEU A 92 3.65 3.28 -6.80
CA LEU A 92 4.97 3.22 -6.21
C LEU A 92 5.35 1.78 -5.87
N VAL A 93 6.56 1.37 -6.26
CA VAL A 93 7.14 0.07 -5.92
C VAL A 93 8.40 0.32 -5.11
N LEU A 94 8.44 -0.20 -3.89
CA LEU A 94 9.57 -0.07 -2.97
C LEU A 94 10.16 -1.44 -2.67
N GLY A 95 11.49 -1.55 -2.69
CA GLY A 95 12.18 -2.74 -2.21
C GLY A 95 11.91 -3.01 -0.73
N ASN A 96 12.37 -4.16 -0.23
CA ASN A 96 12.21 -4.45 1.20
C ASN A 96 13.06 -3.52 2.07
N GLN A 97 14.24 -3.12 1.59
CA GLN A 97 15.16 -2.21 2.27
C GLN A 97 14.62 -0.78 2.37
N GLU A 98 13.66 -0.41 1.52
CA GLU A 98 13.09 0.94 1.46
C GLU A 98 11.80 1.07 2.26
N LYS A 99 11.32 -0.03 2.86
CA LYS A 99 10.07 -0.08 3.63
C LYS A 99 10.06 0.93 4.78
N GLU A 100 11.21 1.20 5.39
CA GLU A 100 11.35 2.14 6.50
C GLU A 100 10.99 3.58 6.10
N ARG A 101 11.03 3.90 4.81
CA ARG A 101 10.66 5.23 4.28
C ARG A 101 9.16 5.42 4.10
N LEU A 102 8.36 4.35 4.21
CA LEU A 102 6.90 4.43 4.03
C LEU A 102 6.21 5.49 4.88
N PRO A 103 6.51 5.64 6.19
CA PRO A 103 5.88 6.66 7.02
C PRO A 103 6.13 8.08 6.50
N GLU A 104 7.36 8.37 6.08
CA GLU A 104 7.75 9.66 5.51
C GLU A 104 7.05 9.91 4.17
N ILE A 105 7.04 8.92 3.28
CA ILE A 105 6.36 9.00 1.98
C ILE A 105 4.87 9.26 2.16
N ILE A 106 4.21 8.54 3.09
CA ILE A 106 2.79 8.72 3.38
C ILE A 106 2.52 10.12 3.92
N LYS A 107 3.41 10.64 4.78
CA LYS A 107 3.31 12.01 5.31
C LYS A 107 3.40 13.04 4.19
N ASP A 108 4.35 12.89 3.27
CA ASP A 108 4.52 13.80 2.14
C ASP A 108 3.33 13.75 1.18
N LEU A 109 2.82 12.55 0.88
CA LEU A 109 1.60 12.37 0.10
C LEU A 109 0.40 13.04 0.77
N ALA A 110 0.26 12.91 2.09
CA ALA A 110 -0.81 13.56 2.84
C ALA A 110 -0.73 15.09 2.77
N LEU A 111 0.47 15.66 2.81
CA LEU A 111 0.70 17.11 2.64
C LEU A 111 0.35 17.58 1.24
N GLN A 112 0.72 16.82 0.20
CA GLN A 112 0.39 17.14 -1.19
C GLN A 112 -1.12 17.08 -1.46
N ILE A 113 -1.80 16.06 -0.92
CA ILE A 113 -3.26 15.88 -1.05
C ILE A 113 -4.03 16.94 -0.23
N SER A 114 -3.41 17.51 0.80
CA SER A 114 -3.98 18.62 1.56
C SER A 114 -3.76 19.97 0.87
N SER A 115 -2.70 20.10 0.06
CA SER A 115 -2.32 21.33 -0.64
C SER A 115 -3.00 21.49 -2.01
N PHE A 116 -3.42 20.38 -2.63
CA PHE A 116 -4.35 20.38 -3.75
C PHE A 116 -5.71 19.93 -3.22
N PRO A 117 -6.77 20.75 -3.25
CA PRO A 117 -8.11 20.25 -3.09
C PRO A 117 -8.40 19.36 -4.31
N MET A 118 -7.99 18.10 -4.24
CA MET A 118 -8.50 17.05 -5.09
C MET A 118 -10.00 17.18 -4.94
N ALA A 119 -10.68 17.59 -6.02
CA ALA A 119 -12.10 17.86 -6.04
C ALA A 119 -12.86 16.64 -5.53
N ARG A 120 -13.02 16.56 -4.21
CA ARG A 120 -13.88 15.63 -3.52
C ARG A 120 -15.23 16.31 -3.49
N ASN A 121 -16.04 16.04 -4.49
CA ASN A 121 -17.48 16.05 -4.27
C ASN A 121 -18.21 15.20 -5.31
N PRO A 122 -19.42 14.75 -4.99
CA PRO A 122 -19.71 13.35 -4.80
C PRO A 122 -20.75 12.88 -5.82
N SER A 123 -20.83 11.59 -6.09
CA SER A 123 -21.88 11.02 -6.94
C SER A 123 -22.46 9.87 -6.12
N THR A 124 -23.48 10.17 -5.31
CA THR A 124 -24.92 9.93 -5.62
C THR A 124 -25.21 8.45 -5.77
#